data_AF-A0A673KSL4-F1
#
_entry.id   AF-A0A673KSL4-F1
#
_cell.length_a   1.000
_cell.length_b   1.000
_cell.length_c   1.000
_cell.angle_alpha   90.00
_cell.angle_beta   90.00
_cell.angle_gamma   90.00
#
_symmetry.space_group_name_H-M   'P 1'
#
loop_
_entity.id
_entity.type
_entity.pdbx_description
1 polymer ?
#
loop_
_entity_poly.entity_id
_entity_poly.type
_entity_poly.pdbx_seq_one_letter_code
_entity_poly.pdbx_strand_id
1 'polypeptide(L)'
;MYCKMIVSFLVVTLAVASAGIPGGPVDANINDEDVQKALRFAVAHCTKRTTEPFVVAGMNYIFTVKLGRTNCKKGGVETLCAIHKDPKVARVRLTCKITVWSQPWLNFLKVTEKTCI
;
A
#
# COMPACT_ATOMS: atom_id res chain seq x y z
N MET A 1 62.10 -32.41 -17.85
CA MET A 1 61.81 -31.53 -16.70
C MET A 1 60.55 -30.74 -17.04
N TYR A 2 59.39 -31.14 -16.51
CA TYR A 2 58.08 -30.57 -16.87
C TYR A 2 57.66 -29.57 -15.77
N CYS A 3 57.46 -28.30 -16.13
CA CYS A 3 57.02 -27.29 -15.17
C CYS A 3 55.50 -27.39 -15.00
N LYS A 4 55.07 -27.83 -13.81
CA LYS A 4 53.67 -28.10 -13.48
C LYS A 4 53.01 -26.79 -13.02
N MET A 5 52.33 -26.10 -13.92
CA MET A 5 51.60 -24.87 -13.59
C MET A 5 50.31 -25.21 -12.83
N ILE A 6 50.29 -24.91 -11.53
CA ILE A 6 49.09 -25.02 -10.70
C ILE A 6 48.30 -23.71 -10.89
N VAL A 7 47.18 -23.78 -11.62
CA VAL A 7 46.24 -22.66 -11.74
C VAL A 7 45.27 -22.72 -10.56
N SER A 8 45.43 -21.83 -9.60
CA SER A 8 44.52 -21.71 -8.46
C SER A 8 43.31 -20.85 -8.86
N PHE A 9 42.18 -21.49 -9.15
CA PHE A 9 40.90 -20.79 -9.34
C PHE A 9 40.33 -20.41 -7.97
N LEU A 10 40.56 -19.16 -7.55
CA LEU A 10 39.83 -18.55 -6.44
C LEU A 10 38.38 -18.28 -6.90
N VAL A 11 37.46 -19.17 -6.52
CA VAL A 11 36.02 -18.95 -6.70
C VAL A 11 35.59 -17.90 -5.67
N VAL A 12 35.42 -16.66 -6.12
CA VAL A 12 34.81 -15.60 -5.31
C VAL A 12 33.30 -15.80 -5.38
N THR A 13 32.70 -16.34 -4.32
CA THR A 13 31.26 -16.35 -4.16
C THR A 13 30.80 -14.95 -3.72
N LEU A 14 30.24 -14.17 -4.64
CA LEU A 14 29.49 -12.97 -4.27
C LEU A 14 28.20 -13.39 -3.57
N ALA A 15 28.19 -13.35 -2.25
CA ALA A 15 26.94 -13.35 -1.49
C ALA A 15 26.29 -11.97 -1.67
N VAL A 16 25.31 -11.87 -2.57
CA VAL A 16 24.49 -10.67 -2.72
C VAL A 16 23.54 -10.61 -1.53
N ALA A 17 23.90 -9.85 -0.50
CA ALA A 17 22.94 -9.44 0.53
C ALA A 17 22.03 -8.35 -0.06
N SER A 18 20.77 -8.68 -0.35
CA SER A 18 19.78 -7.71 -0.82
C SER A 18 19.38 -6.79 0.33
N ALA A 19 20.13 -5.72 0.57
CA ALA A 19 19.64 -4.58 1.33
C ALA A 19 18.57 -3.90 0.48
N GLY A 20 17.32 -3.86 0.96
CA GLY A 20 16.20 -3.22 0.25
C GLY A 20 16.55 -1.79 -0.14
N ILE A 21 16.22 -1.40 -1.37
CA ILE A 21 16.50 -0.06 -1.90
C ILE A 21 15.68 0.96 -1.09
N PRO A 22 16.31 1.93 -0.40
CA PRO A 22 15.57 2.95 0.31
C PRO A 22 14.72 3.79 -0.65
N GLY A 23 13.44 3.96 -0.33
CA GLY A 23 12.47 4.75 -1.12
C GLY A 23 11.64 3.95 -2.13
N GLY A 24 11.94 2.67 -2.36
CA GLY A 24 11.08 1.77 -3.12
C GLY A 24 9.87 1.30 -2.30
N PRO A 25 8.73 0.96 -2.94
CA PRO A 25 7.65 0.28 -2.24
C PRO A 25 8.12 -1.10 -1.77
N VAL A 26 7.82 -1.41 -0.51
CA VAL A 26 8.05 -2.71 0.12
C VAL A 26 6.70 -3.21 0.63
N ASP A 27 6.48 -4.52 0.56
CA ASP A 27 5.26 -5.12 1.10
C ASP A 27 5.16 -4.88 2.60
N ALA A 28 4.03 -4.30 3.02
CA ALA A 28 3.71 -4.05 4.42
C ALA A 28 2.77 -5.13 4.96
N ASN A 29 2.87 -5.43 6.25
CA ASN A 29 2.00 -6.41 6.89
C ASN A 29 0.67 -5.76 7.28
N ILE A 30 -0.44 -6.35 6.83
CA ILE A 30 -1.80 -5.84 7.09
C ILE A 30 -2.21 -5.87 8.58
N ASN A 31 -1.47 -6.63 9.40
CA ASN A 31 -1.70 -6.70 10.83
C ASN A 31 -1.02 -5.56 11.61
N ASP A 32 -0.18 -4.76 10.96
CA ASP A 32 0.47 -3.62 11.59
C ASP A 32 -0.54 -2.48 11.83
N GLU A 33 -0.50 -1.88 13.02
CA GLU A 33 -1.51 -0.91 13.48
C GLU A 33 -1.56 0.35 12.59
N ASP A 34 -0.40 0.83 12.18
CA ASP A 34 -0.21 1.98 11.29
C ASP A 34 -0.77 1.71 9.89
N VAL A 35 -0.56 0.51 9.36
CA VAL A 35 -1.14 0.04 8.09
C VAL A 35 -2.67 0.01 8.19
N GLN A 36 -3.23 -0.55 9.27
CA GLN A 36 -4.69 -0.58 9.46
C GLN A 36 -5.29 0.81 9.64
N LYS A 37 -4.60 1.70 10.37
CA LYS A 37 -5.01 3.09 10.54
C LYS A 37 -5.04 3.83 9.20
N ALA A 38 -3.99 3.70 8.40
CA ALA A 38 -3.91 4.28 7.07
C ALA A 38 -4.99 3.71 6.13
N LEU A 39 -5.27 2.41 6.20
CA LEU A 39 -6.33 1.76 5.41
C LEU A 39 -7.73 2.27 5.78
N ARG A 40 -8.05 2.38 7.06
CA ARG A 40 -9.34 2.94 7.52
C ARG A 40 -9.51 4.38 7.05
N PHE A 41 -8.44 5.17 7.14
CA PHE A 41 -8.41 6.54 6.63
C PHE A 41 -8.66 6.59 5.10
N ALA A 42 -7.99 5.71 4.34
CA ALA A 42 -8.17 5.59 2.89
C ALA A 42 -9.63 5.30 2.51
N VAL A 43 -10.26 4.31 3.15
CA VAL A 43 -11.65 3.91 2.86
C VAL A 43 -12.63 5.03 3.22
N ALA A 44 -12.46 5.68 4.37
CA ALA A 44 -13.30 6.81 4.78
C ALA A 44 -13.21 8.00 3.81
N HIS A 45 -12.03 8.25 3.26
CA HIS A 45 -11.79 9.33 2.30
C HIS A 45 -11.94 8.91 0.84
N CYS A 46 -12.48 7.72 0.58
CA CYS A 46 -12.66 7.18 -0.76
C CYS A 46 -13.88 7.81 -1.47
N THR A 47 -13.90 9.13 -1.72
CA THR A 47 -14.87 9.84 -2.58
C THR A 47 -14.37 9.93 -4.04
N LYS A 48 -15.24 10.11 -5.04
CA LYS A 48 -14.79 10.18 -6.44
C LYS A 48 -13.96 11.46 -6.66
N ARG A 49 -12.69 11.26 -7.06
CA ARG A 49 -11.64 12.24 -7.40
C ARG A 49 -11.06 13.05 -6.24
N THR A 50 -9.81 12.74 -5.92
CA THR A 50 -8.79 13.70 -5.46
C THR A 50 -7.43 13.18 -5.96
N THR A 51 -6.70 14.00 -6.69
CA THR A 51 -5.31 13.75 -7.09
C THR A 51 -4.53 15.01 -6.79
N GLU A 52 -3.67 14.96 -5.78
CA GLU A 52 -2.68 16.00 -5.52
C GLU A 52 -1.32 15.33 -5.21
N PRO A 53 -0.30 15.51 -6.05
CA PRO A 53 1.02 14.95 -5.80
C PRO A 53 1.77 15.79 -4.76
N PHE A 54 2.16 15.17 -3.64
CA PHE A 54 3.10 15.76 -2.68
C PHE A 54 4.19 14.74 -2.35
N VAL A 55 5.45 15.17 -2.45
CA VAL A 55 6.62 14.40 -2.02
C VAL A 55 7.42 15.28 -1.07
N VAL A 56 7.60 14.82 0.18
CA VAL A 56 8.85 14.67 0.93
C VAL A 56 8.62 14.77 2.45
N ALA A 57 9.28 13.87 3.19
CA ALA A 57 9.16 13.51 4.61
C ALA A 57 7.90 12.70 4.96
N GLY A 58 8.02 11.38 5.16
CA GLY A 58 6.92 10.50 5.58
C GLY A 58 6.96 9.13 4.91
N MET A 59 5.88 8.36 5.08
CA MET A 59 5.67 7.06 4.44
C MET A 59 4.43 7.12 3.54
N ASN A 60 4.50 6.46 2.38
CA ASN A 60 3.34 6.29 1.50
C ASN A 60 2.83 4.85 1.62
N TYR A 61 1.62 4.67 2.13
CA TYR A 61 0.91 3.39 2.06
C TYR A 61 0.14 3.33 0.75
N ILE A 62 0.45 2.33 -0.07
CA ILE A 62 -0.19 2.11 -1.37
C ILE A 62 -1.12 0.89 -1.23
N PHE A 63 -2.42 1.13 -1.20
CA PHE A 63 -3.43 0.08 -1.04
C PHE A 63 -4.06 -0.27 -2.38
N THR A 64 -4.19 -1.57 -2.65
CA THR A 64 -5.06 -2.09 -3.70
C THR A 64 -6.23 -2.81 -3.04
N VAL A 65 -7.42 -2.21 -3.09
CA VAL A 65 -8.61 -2.68 -2.35
C VAL A 65 -9.79 -2.93 -3.28
N LYS A 66 -10.57 -3.96 -2.98
CA LYS A 66 -11.89 -4.19 -3.59
C LYS A 66 -12.94 -3.52 -2.73
N LEU A 67 -13.74 -2.64 -3.32
CA LEU A 67 -14.77 -1.89 -2.60
C LEU A 67 -16.17 -2.34 -3.01
N GLY A 68 -17.06 -2.41 -2.02
CA GLY A 68 -18.50 -2.62 -2.21
C GLY A 68 -19.30 -1.51 -1.57
N ARG A 69 -20.35 -1.04 -2.25
CA ARG A 69 -21.31 -0.09 -1.71
C ARG A 69 -22.12 -0.77 -0.60
N THR A 70 -22.19 -0.12 0.55
CA THR A 70 -22.96 -0.57 1.70
C THR A 70 -24.33 0.10 1.75
N ASN A 71 -25.20 -0.37 2.64
CA ASN A 71 -26.52 0.24 2.87
C ASN A 71 -26.44 1.53 3.72
N CYS A 72 -25.33 1.74 4.42
CA CYS A 72 -25.14 2.88 5.29
C CYS A 72 -24.86 4.17 4.50
N LYS A 73 -25.25 5.30 5.10
CA LYS A 73 -24.82 6.63 4.64
C LYS A 73 -23.48 7.00 5.28
N LYS A 74 -22.61 7.68 4.51
CA LYS A 74 -21.36 8.26 5.04
C LYS A 74 -21.71 9.28 6.14
N GLY A 75 -21.12 9.14 7.33
CA GLY A 75 -21.42 9.99 8.49
C GLY A 75 -22.70 9.64 9.24
N GLY A 76 -23.32 8.49 8.96
CA GLY A 76 -24.42 7.96 9.77
C GLY A 76 -23.96 7.43 11.12
N VAL A 77 -24.93 7.04 11.96
CA VAL A 77 -24.69 6.52 13.32
C VAL A 77 -24.24 5.05 13.31
N GLU A 78 -24.45 4.34 12.19
CA GLU A 78 -24.14 2.93 12.03
C GLU A 78 -22.62 2.70 11.92
N THR A 79 -22.08 1.85 12.81
CA THR A 79 -20.66 1.49 12.86
C THR A 79 -20.33 0.21 12.06
N LEU A 80 -21.32 -0.66 11.87
CA LEU A 80 -21.22 -1.92 11.14
C LEU A 80 -22.15 -1.89 9.94
N CYS A 81 -21.56 -1.95 8.76
CA CYS A 81 -22.27 -1.74 7.50
C CYS A 81 -22.13 -2.96 6.58
N ALA A 82 -23.25 -3.65 6.36
CA ALA A 82 -23.30 -4.73 5.38
C ALA A 82 -23.20 -4.18 3.95
N ILE A 83 -22.51 -4.91 3.08
CA ILE A 83 -22.51 -4.67 1.63
C ILE A 83 -23.95 -4.82 1.12
N HIS A 84 -24.33 -3.98 0.16
CA HIS A 84 -25.65 -4.00 -0.43
C HIS A 84 -25.94 -5.39 -1.04
N LYS A 85 -27.13 -5.94 -0.80
CA LYS A 85 -27.48 -7.31 -1.22
C LYS A 85 -27.60 -7.44 -2.74
N ASP A 86 -28.12 -6.41 -3.41
CA ASP A 86 -28.16 -6.36 -4.87
C ASP A 86 -26.75 -6.14 -5.46
N PRO A 87 -26.18 -7.11 -6.20
CA PRO A 87 -24.85 -7.00 -6.78
C PRO A 87 -24.70 -5.84 -7.79
N LYS A 88 -25.79 -5.42 -8.46
CA LYS A 88 -25.77 -4.29 -9.41
C LYS A 88 -25.56 -2.95 -8.70
N VAL A 89 -26.13 -2.82 -7.49
CA VAL A 89 -26.00 -1.62 -6.65
C VAL A 89 -24.72 -1.66 -5.82
N ALA A 90 -24.37 -2.83 -5.31
CA ALA A 90 -23.19 -3.07 -4.49
C ALA A 90 -21.90 -2.75 -5.24
N ARG A 91 -21.86 -2.95 -6.56
CA ARG A 91 -20.67 -2.67 -7.39
C ARG A 91 -19.37 -3.24 -6.78
N VAL A 92 -19.45 -4.43 -6.17
CA VAL A 92 -18.40 -5.10 -5.39
C VAL A 92 -17.10 -5.34 -6.17
N ARG A 93 -17.12 -5.13 -7.49
CA ARG A 93 -15.98 -5.30 -8.38
C ARG A 93 -15.12 -4.06 -8.53
N LEU A 94 -15.47 -2.93 -7.91
CA LEU A 94 -14.69 -1.70 -8.00
C LEU A 94 -13.34 -1.91 -7.30
N THR A 95 -12.27 -2.05 -8.08
CA THR A 95 -10.92 -2.15 -7.54
C THR A 95 -10.31 -0.77 -7.52
N CYS A 96 -9.87 -0.32 -6.36
CA CYS A 96 -9.26 0.99 -6.18
C CYS A 96 -7.81 0.86 -5.73
N LYS A 97 -6.93 1.61 -6.38
CA LYS A 97 -5.59 1.93 -5.89
C LYS A 97 -5.66 3.26 -5.14
N ILE A 98 -5.26 3.27 -3.89
CA ILE A 98 -5.29 4.46 -3.02
C ILE A 98 -3.92 4.63 -2.38
N THR A 99 -3.36 5.83 -2.48
CA THR A 99 -2.10 6.19 -1.82
C THR A 99 -2.40 7.11 -0.64
N VAL A 100 -1.90 6.75 0.55
CA VAL A 100 -2.00 7.53 1.78
C VAL A 100 -0.62 7.95 2.21
N TRP A 101 -0.39 9.25 2.28
CA TRP A 101 0.82 9.82 2.87
C TRP A 101 0.64 9.97 4.39
N SER A 102 1.60 9.44 5.14
CA SER A 102 1.64 9.44 6.60
C SER A 102 2.88 10.14 7.11
N GLN A 103 2.68 11.04 8.07
CA GLN A 103 3.75 11.64 8.87
C GLN A 103 3.41 11.43 10.34
N PRO A 104 3.81 10.29 10.94
CA PRO A 104 3.42 9.92 12.30
C PRO A 104 3.79 10.97 13.35
N TRP A 105 4.97 11.60 13.22
CA TRP A 105 5.46 12.64 14.13
C TRP A 105 4.62 13.94 14.10
N LEU A 106 3.80 14.13 13.07
CA LEU A 106 2.83 15.24 12.97
C LEU A 106 1.39 14.79 13.20
N ASN A 107 1.15 13.50 13.50
CA ASN A 107 -0.19 12.88 13.52
C ASN A 107 -0.98 13.13 12.22
N PHE A 108 -0.30 13.17 11.08
CA PHE A 108 -0.87 13.58 9.81
C PHE A 108 -1.07 12.40 8.84
N LEU A 109 -2.24 12.36 8.22
CA LEU A 109 -2.60 11.44 7.14
C LEU A 109 -3.31 12.22 6.02
N LYS A 110 -2.94 11.96 4.76
CA LYS A 110 -3.60 12.54 3.59
C LYS A 110 -3.69 11.52 2.46
N VAL A 111 -4.85 11.42 1.82
CA VAL A 111 -4.97 10.69 0.55
C VAL A 111 -4.38 11.56 -0.55
N THR A 112 -3.34 11.08 -1.19
CA THR A 112 -2.63 11.81 -2.26
C THR A 112 -3.09 11.38 -3.65
N GLU A 113 -3.38 10.08 -3.81
CA GLU A 113 -3.85 9.51 -5.06
C GLU A 113 -4.99 8.54 -4.83
N LYS A 114 -5.95 8.55 -5.75
CA LYS A 114 -7.03 7.58 -5.80
C LYS A 114 -7.45 7.30 -7.24
N THR A 115 -7.33 6.04 -7.65
CA THR A 115 -7.78 5.55 -8.95
C THR A 115 -8.65 4.33 -8.74
N CYS A 116 -9.82 4.27 -9.38
CA CYS A 116 -10.73 3.13 -9.30
C CYS A 116 -11.12 2.68 -10.72
N ILE A 117 -11.14 1.35 -10.93
CA ILE A 117 -11.47 0.68 -12.20
C ILE A 117 -12.79 -0.08 -12.01
#